data_AF-A0A1H3X231-F1
#
_entry.id   AF-A0A1H3X231-F1
#
_cell.length_a   1.000
_cell.length_b   1.000
_cell.length_c   1.000
_cell.angle_alpha   90.00
_cell.angle_beta   90.00
_cell.angle_gamma   90.00
#
_symmetry.space_group_name_H-M   'P 1'
#
loop_
_entity.id
_entity.type
_entity.pdbx_description
1 polymer ?
#
loop_
_entity_poly.entity_id
_entity_poly.type
_entity_poly.pdbx_seq_one_letter_code
_entity_poly.pdbx_strand_id
1 'polypeptide(L)'
;MKNFILTATVLAFAGISTVKASEIKAPTAISVQQDSTQKVPVKLEELPAPVTTTLKADAYKEWAPTAAFLVTNADKTTYYHIDVKKGTEVAFIKINKDGVVVQ
;
A
#
# COMPACT_ATOMS: atom_id res chain seq x y z
N MET A 1 55.34 -49.47 -0.60
CA MET A 1 55.12 -49.19 -2.04
C MET A 1 55.04 -47.68 -2.15
N LYS A 2 56.10 -46.95 -2.55
CA LYS A 2 56.54 -46.70 -3.94
C LYS A 2 55.30 -46.31 -4.78
N ASN A 3 55.15 -45.06 -5.25
CA ASN A 3 55.72 -44.49 -6.48
C ASN A 3 55.43 -42.95 -6.40
N PHE A 4 56.38 -42.03 -6.65
CA PHE A 4 56.64 -41.36 -7.95
C PHE A 4 55.33 -40.79 -8.59
N ILE A 5 55.20 -39.57 -9.13
CA ILE A 5 56.14 -38.63 -9.75
C ILE A 5 55.35 -37.40 -10.30
N LEU A 6 56.08 -36.31 -10.56
CA LEU A 6 55.85 -35.24 -11.57
C LEU A 6 54.54 -34.42 -11.58
N THR A 7 54.76 -33.12 -11.35
CA THR A 7 54.45 -32.00 -12.26
C THR A 7 53.22 -32.11 -13.17
N ALA A 8 52.29 -31.17 -12.97
CA ALA A 8 51.58 -30.56 -14.09
C ALA A 8 51.34 -29.08 -13.77
N THR A 9 52.14 -28.23 -14.41
CA THR A 9 51.90 -26.81 -14.61
C THR A 9 50.48 -26.59 -15.10
N VAL A 10 49.63 -25.97 -14.29
CA VAL A 10 48.36 -25.39 -14.75
C VAL A 10 48.48 -23.88 -14.69
N LEU A 11 49.05 -23.34 -15.78
CA LEU A 11 48.88 -21.95 -16.19
C LEU A 11 47.42 -21.78 -16.64
N ALA A 12 46.53 -21.39 -15.74
CA ALA A 12 45.20 -20.95 -16.13
C ALA A 12 44.50 -20.15 -15.02
N PHE A 13 44.85 -18.88 -14.84
CA PHE A 13 43.91 -17.91 -14.24
C PHE A 13 44.16 -16.51 -14.82
N ALA A 14 43.90 -16.35 -16.13
CA ALA A 14 43.45 -15.05 -16.63
C ALA A 14 41.98 -14.90 -16.22
N GLY A 15 41.78 -14.49 -14.97
CA GLY A 15 40.47 -14.09 -14.44
C GLY A 15 40.05 -12.78 -15.07
N ILE A 16 39.49 -12.85 -16.28
CA ILE A 16 38.57 -11.84 -16.78
C ILE A 16 37.21 -12.49 -16.89
N SER A 17 36.56 -12.64 -15.73
CA SER A 17 35.11 -12.60 -15.68
C SER A 17 34.70 -11.21 -16.19
N THR A 18 34.57 -11.09 -17.50
CA THR A 18 33.69 -10.08 -18.09
C THR A 18 32.31 -10.45 -17.60
N VAL A 19 31.94 -9.90 -16.44
CA VAL A 19 30.55 -9.82 -16.05
C VAL A 19 29.90 -8.97 -17.13
N LYS A 20 29.37 -9.65 -18.15
CA LYS A 20 28.32 -9.08 -18.97
C LYS A 20 27.11 -9.00 -18.04
N ALA A 21 27.15 -8.00 -17.16
CA ALA A 21 25.95 -7.40 -16.64
C ALA A 21 25.28 -6.85 -17.89
N SER A 22 24.48 -7.69 -18.56
CA SER A 22 23.30 -7.17 -19.20
C SER A 22 22.70 -6.28 -18.14
N GLU A 23 22.80 -4.96 -18.36
CA GLU A 23 21.98 -4.01 -17.67
C GLU A 23 20.56 -4.48 -17.97
N ILE A 24 20.05 -5.36 -17.11
CA ILE A 24 18.64 -5.46 -16.87
C ILE A 24 18.37 -4.09 -16.27
N LYS A 25 18.17 -3.11 -17.17
CA LYS A 25 17.21 -2.04 -16.99
C LYS A 25 15.89 -2.75 -16.79
N ALA A 26 15.75 -3.39 -15.63
CA ALA A 26 14.48 -3.39 -14.96
C ALA A 26 14.32 -1.91 -14.68
N PRO A 27 13.42 -1.19 -15.38
CA PRO A 27 12.76 -0.16 -14.63
C PRO A 27 12.26 -0.92 -13.40
N THR A 28 12.85 -0.62 -12.25
CA THR A 28 12.01 -0.45 -11.07
C THR A 28 11.03 0.65 -11.45
N ALA A 29 10.05 0.27 -12.29
CA ALA A 29 8.71 0.71 -12.12
C ALA A 29 8.48 0.38 -10.65
N ILE A 30 8.71 1.39 -9.84
CA ILE A 30 7.84 1.71 -8.75
C ILE A 30 6.47 1.77 -9.46
N SER A 31 5.89 0.61 -9.71
CA SER A 31 4.48 0.46 -9.65
C SER A 31 4.24 0.83 -8.19
N VAL A 32 4.05 2.14 -7.99
CA VAL A 32 2.85 2.56 -7.30
C VAL A 32 1.80 1.72 -8.00
N GLN A 33 1.55 0.53 -7.45
CA GLN A 33 0.23 -0.03 -7.48
C GLN A 33 -0.54 1.10 -6.82
N GLN A 34 -0.95 2.06 -7.65
CA GLN A 34 -2.10 2.87 -7.41
C GLN A 34 -3.16 1.79 -7.42
N ASP A 35 -3.29 1.17 -6.27
CA ASP A 35 -4.37 0.30 -5.91
C ASP A 35 -5.57 1.06 -6.47
N SER A 36 -6.18 0.56 -7.52
CA SER A 36 -7.16 1.30 -8.33
C SER A 36 -8.45 1.56 -7.55
N THR A 37 -8.38 1.53 -6.21
CA THR A 37 -9.26 2.28 -5.34
C THR A 37 -9.05 3.76 -5.61
N GLN A 38 -9.89 4.28 -6.50
CA GLN A 38 -10.10 5.72 -6.67
C GLN A 38 -10.59 6.25 -5.32
N LYS A 39 -9.65 6.75 -4.50
CA LYS A 39 -9.94 7.45 -3.25
C LYS A 39 -10.15 8.90 -3.61
N VAL A 40 -11.41 9.28 -3.77
CA VAL A 40 -11.80 10.67 -4.04
C VAL A 40 -11.92 11.37 -2.69
N PRO A 41 -11.06 12.34 -2.35
CA PRO A 41 -11.24 13.13 -1.15
C PRO A 41 -12.57 13.88 -1.24
N VAL A 42 -13.43 13.68 -0.25
CA VAL A 42 -14.73 14.35 -0.16
C VAL A 42 -14.70 15.29 1.03
N LYS A 43 -15.30 16.47 0.89
CA LYS A 43 -15.43 17.39 2.02
C LYS A 43 -16.46 16.82 2.99
N LEU A 44 -16.30 17.13 4.28
CA LEU A 44 -17.28 16.75 5.32
C LEU A 44 -18.69 17.27 5.01
N GLU A 45 -18.79 18.36 4.24
CA GLU A 45 -20.04 18.97 3.77
C GLU A 45 -20.69 18.22 2.61
N GLU A 46 -19.90 17.49 1.82
CA GLU A 46 -20.38 16.64 0.72
C GLU A 46 -20.68 15.21 1.17
N LEU A 47 -20.49 14.93 2.46
CA LEU A 47 -20.89 13.65 3.03
C LEU A 47 -22.42 13.56 3.06
N PRO A 48 -22.99 12.41 2.64
CA PRO A 48 -24.41 12.17 2.75
C PRO A 48 -24.92 12.37 4.18
N ALA A 49 -26.16 12.85 4.32
CA ALA A 49 -26.88 12.88 5.60
C ALA A 49 -26.75 11.57 6.42
N PRO A 50 -26.86 10.37 5.82
CA PRO A 50 -26.67 9.12 6.57
C PRO A 50 -25.22 8.87 7.02
N VAL A 51 -24.20 9.42 6.36
CA VAL A 51 -22.80 9.31 6.82
C VAL A 51 -22.54 10.28 7.97
N THR A 52 -23.04 11.51 7.85
CA THR A 52 -22.91 12.53 8.90
C THR A 52 -23.68 12.18 10.17
N THR A 53 -24.84 11.51 10.07
CA THR A 53 -25.56 11.03 11.27
C THR A 53 -24.76 9.95 12.00
N THR A 54 -24.08 9.07 11.28
CA THR A 54 -23.23 8.03 11.87
C THR A 54 -22.00 8.65 12.52
N LEU A 55 -21.38 9.67 11.92
CA LEU A 55 -20.29 10.44 12.54
C LEU A 55 -20.74 11.16 13.82
N LYS A 56 -22.00 11.61 13.86
CA LYS A 56 -22.61 12.25 15.03
C LYS A 56 -23.14 11.27 16.07
N ALA A 57 -23.05 9.96 15.81
CA ALA A 57 -23.48 8.95 16.76
C ALA A 57 -22.64 9.02 18.04
N ASP A 58 -23.24 8.66 19.18
CA ASP A 58 -22.56 8.67 20.48
C ASP A 58 -21.25 7.88 20.52
N ALA A 59 -21.11 6.84 19.67
CA ALA A 59 -19.89 6.06 19.53
C ALA A 59 -18.70 6.86 18.97
N TYR A 60 -18.96 7.90 18.17
CA TYR A 60 -17.96 8.66 17.43
C TYR A 60 -17.96 10.15 17.77
N LYS A 61 -18.84 10.64 18.65
CA LYS A 61 -18.90 12.06 19.07
C LYS A 61 -17.60 12.59 19.67
N GLU A 62 -16.80 11.70 20.29
CA GLU A 62 -15.49 12.04 20.85
C GLU A 62 -14.36 11.97 19.81
N TRP A 63 -14.67 11.49 18.61
CA TRP A 63 -13.74 11.29 17.51
C TRP A 63 -13.92 12.43 16.50
N ALA A 64 -12.91 13.29 16.38
CA ALA A 64 -12.94 14.40 15.45
C ALA A 64 -12.60 13.92 14.04
N PRO A 65 -13.51 14.02 13.05
CA PRO A 65 -13.21 13.65 11.68
C PRO A 65 -12.16 14.60 11.08
N THR A 66 -11.03 14.05 10.67
CA THR A 66 -9.90 14.79 10.10
C THR A 66 -9.91 14.78 8.58
N ALA A 67 -10.35 13.67 7.99
CA ALA A 67 -10.42 13.53 6.54
C ALA A 67 -11.53 12.57 6.15
N ALA A 68 -12.04 12.73 4.93
CA ALA A 68 -13.07 11.88 4.38
C ALA A 68 -12.75 11.56 2.91
N PHE A 69 -12.85 10.30 2.55
CA PHE A 69 -12.51 9.79 1.23
C PHE A 69 -13.61 8.86 0.75
N LEU A 70 -14.17 9.12 -0.42
CA LEU A 70 -14.99 8.15 -1.12
C LEU A 70 -14.07 7.16 -1.82
N VAL A 71 -14.15 5.89 -1.44
CA VAL A 71 -13.34 4.82 -1.97
C VAL A 71 -14.20 3.90 -2.83
N THR A 72 -13.83 3.76 -4.10
CA THR A 72 -14.48 2.83 -5.04
C THR A 72 -13.62 1.59 -5.19
N ASN A 73 -14.09 0.44 -4.69
CA ASN A 73 -13.40 -0.85 -4.87
C ASN A 73 -13.45 -1.32 -6.34
N ALA A 74 -12.60 -2.30 -6.64
CA ALA A 74 -12.62 -3.02 -7.92
C ALA A 74 -14.00 -3.68 -8.19
N ASP A 75 -14.69 -4.14 -7.14
CA ASP A 75 -16.04 -4.74 -7.20
C ASP A 75 -17.16 -3.72 -7.47
N LYS A 76 -16.81 -2.47 -7.81
CA LYS A 76 -17.74 -1.32 -8.00
C LYS A 76 -18.49 -0.91 -6.73
N THR A 77 -18.16 -1.48 -5.58
CA THR A 77 -18.71 -1.06 -4.29
C THR A 77 -18.02 0.23 -3.84
N THR A 78 -18.82 1.23 -3.45
CA THR A 78 -18.33 2.52 -2.97
C THR A 78 -18.60 2.68 -1.48
N TYR A 79 -17.58 3.02 -0.72
CA TYR A 79 -17.68 3.31 0.71
C TYR A 79 -16.94 4.60 1.04
N TYR A 80 -17.41 5.30 2.06
CA TYR A 80 -16.77 6.45 2.65
C TYR A 80 -15.79 6.00 3.72
N HIS A 81 -14.52 6.26 3.51
CA HIS A 81 -13.46 6.12 4.49
C HIS A 81 -13.30 7.45 5.21
N ILE A 82 -13.65 7.50 6.49
CA ILE A 82 -13.56 8.70 7.31
C ILE A 82 -12.44 8.49 8.33
N ASP A 83 -11.38 9.27 8.21
CA ASP A 83 -10.34 9.33 9.24
C ASP A 83 -10.83 10.20 10.38
N VAL A 84 -10.68 9.68 11.59
CA VAL A 84 -11.08 10.32 12.82
C VAL A 84 -9.94 10.30 13.84
N LYS A 85 -9.88 11.34 14.68
CA LYS A 85 -8.84 11.50 15.70
C LYS A 85 -9.46 11.76 17.06
N LYS A 86 -9.01 11.03 18.08
CA LYS A 86 -9.40 11.20 19.49
C LYS A 86 -8.14 11.39 20.33
N GLY A 87 -7.83 12.63 20.68
CA GLY A 87 -6.60 12.97 21.40
C GLY A 87 -5.34 12.61 20.58
N THR A 88 -4.65 11.55 20.99
CA THR A 88 -3.46 11.02 20.31
C THR A 88 -3.79 9.80 19.43
N GLU A 89 -4.98 9.22 19.58
CA GLU A 89 -5.41 8.07 18.81
C GLU A 89 -5.99 8.51 17.46
N VAL A 90 -5.58 7.79 16.41
CA VAL A 90 -6.09 7.96 15.05
C VAL A 90 -6.77 6.67 14.66
N ALA A 91 -8.02 6.77 14.21
CA ALA A 91 -8.80 5.65 13.73
C ALA A 91 -9.46 6.03 12.40
N PHE A 92 -9.98 5.03 11.70
CA PHE A 92 -10.74 5.25 10.49
C PHE A 92 -12.04 4.45 10.56
N ILE A 93 -13.09 5.00 9.96
CA ILE A 93 -14.41 4.41 9.93
C ILE A 93 -14.81 4.27 8.47
N LYS A 94 -15.14 3.05 8.05
CA LYS A 94 -15.69 2.79 6.72
C LYS A 94 -17.20 2.81 6.81
N ILE A 95 -17.86 3.68 6.07
CA ILE A 95 -19.30 3.90 6.10
C ILE A 95 -19.83 3.79 4.67
N ASN A 96 -20.82 2.95 4.42
CA ASN A 96 -21.48 2.91 3.11
C ASN A 96 -22.33 4.16 2.85
N LYS A 97 -22.75 4.36 1.60
CA LYS A 97 -23.67 5.45 1.21
C LYS A 97 -24.98 5.50 2.03
N ASP A 98 -25.39 4.37 2.60
CA ASP A 98 -26.60 4.24 3.42
C ASP A 98 -26.36 4.59 4.91
N GLY A 99 -25.13 5.01 5.29
CA GLY A 99 -24.76 5.37 6.67
C GLY A 99 -24.37 4.19 7.55
N VAL A 100 -24.35 2.98 6.98
CA VAL A 100 -23.98 1.76 7.70
C VAL A 100 -22.47 1.62 7.76
N VAL A 101 -21.92 1.44 8.97
CA VAL A 101 -20.50 1.13 9.16
C VAL A 101 -20.21 -0.27 8.63
N VAL A 102 -19.25 -0.40 7.72
CA VAL A 102 -18.83 -1.65 7.08
C VAL A 102 -17.37 -2.01 7.38
N GLN A 103 -16.99 -1.83 8.64
CA GLN A 103 -15.63 -2.05 9.13
C GLN A 103 -15.09 -3.45 8.82
#